data_AF-A0A512B2Z0-F1
#
_entry.id   AF-A0A512B2Z0-F1
#
_cell.length_a   1.000
_cell.length_b   1.000
_cell.length_c   1.000
_cell.angle_alpha   90.00
_cell.angle_beta   90.00
_cell.angle_gamma   90.00
#
_symmetry.space_group_name_H-M   'P 1'
#
loop_
_entity.id
_entity.type
_entity.pdbx_description
1 polymer ?
#
loop_
_entity_poly.entity_id
_entity_poly.type
_entity_poly.pdbx_seq_one_letter_code
_entity_poly.pdbx_strand_id
1 'polypeptide(L)'
;MIPKPVPVEPTLANSLLIGSGLFWTLTYLLILRRGTKDQIYGMPVAALCANLAWEFIFAFVFPHPYPQRVVNYIWLTFDLGIMWQYLKFGKKEFPAGFSSPVFYLNFLLGLVFSSLIIAFISVEFEEYIGYYAAFGQNLLMSVLFIAMLFKRNNVRGQSVYIALFKMLGTILASITFYLYFPKSYLLLLLYFAIFSYDIIYLFLLRNRLKAEGFQPWQRW
;
A
#
# COMPACT_ATOMS: atom_id res chain seq x y z
N MET A 1 -15.10 -1.60 -17.67
CA MET A 1 -16.16 -2.12 -16.78
C MET A 1 -15.73 -3.44 -16.15
N ILE A 2 -15.88 -3.58 -14.83
CA ILE A 2 -15.60 -4.85 -14.12
C ILE A 2 -16.71 -5.89 -14.43
N PRO A 3 -16.40 -7.19 -14.58
CA PRO A 3 -17.43 -8.22 -14.70
C PRO A 3 -18.39 -8.20 -13.51
N LYS A 4 -19.64 -8.65 -13.71
CA LYS A 4 -20.58 -8.79 -12.59
C LYS A 4 -20.03 -9.79 -11.56
N PRO A 5 -20.14 -9.49 -10.25
CA PRO A 5 -19.68 -10.39 -9.21
C PRO A 5 -20.48 -11.69 -9.22
N VAL A 6 -19.79 -12.81 -9.02
CA VAL A 6 -20.40 -14.13 -8.80
C VAL A 6 -20.73 -14.26 -7.31
N PRO A 7 -21.84 -14.94 -6.93
CA PRO A 7 -22.13 -15.22 -5.53
C PRO A 7 -20.99 -16.01 -4.87
N VAL A 8 -20.53 -15.52 -3.73
CA VAL A 8 -19.53 -16.18 -2.87
C VAL A 8 -20.18 -16.42 -1.51
N GLU A 9 -19.82 -17.52 -0.86
CA GLU A 9 -20.30 -17.84 0.48
C GLU A 9 -19.95 -16.68 1.45
N PRO A 10 -20.96 -16.03 2.09
CA PRO A 10 -20.73 -14.79 2.83
C PRO A 10 -19.75 -14.93 4.00
N THR A 11 -19.76 -16.07 4.69
CA THR A 11 -18.88 -16.30 5.86
C THR A 11 -17.41 -16.34 5.43
N LEU A 12 -17.12 -17.06 4.35
CA LEU A 12 -15.79 -17.14 3.75
C LEU A 12 -15.32 -15.76 3.28
N ALA A 13 -16.13 -15.06 2.49
CA ALA A 13 -15.77 -13.73 1.97
C ALA A 13 -15.49 -12.74 3.11
N ASN A 14 -16.35 -12.70 4.13
CA ASN A 14 -16.16 -11.83 5.28
C ASN A 14 -14.91 -12.20 6.08
N SER A 15 -14.65 -13.48 6.30
CA SER A 15 -13.45 -13.95 7.03
C SER A 15 -12.16 -13.55 6.32
N LEU A 16 -12.11 -13.69 4.99
CA LEU A 16 -10.96 -13.27 4.18
C LEU A 16 -10.78 -11.75 4.19
N LEU A 17 -11.86 -10.97 4.07
CA LEU A 17 -11.82 -9.50 4.10
C LEU A 17 -11.39 -8.98 5.48
N ILE A 18 -11.90 -9.56 6.57
CA ILE A 18 -11.48 -9.21 7.93
C ILE A 18 -9.99 -9.53 8.13
N GLY A 19 -9.54 -10.71 7.69
CA GLY A 19 -8.13 -11.08 7.74
C GLY A 19 -7.24 -10.12 6.94
N SER A 20 -7.67 -9.76 5.72
CA SER A 20 -6.99 -8.74 4.91
C SER A 20 -6.90 -7.41 5.64
N GLY A 21 -8.04 -6.96 6.19
CA GLY A 21 -8.19 -5.76 7.00
C GLY A 21 -7.18 -5.71 8.16
N LEU A 22 -7.08 -6.81 8.90
CA LEU A 22 -6.19 -6.97 10.04
C LEU A 22 -4.72 -6.90 9.62
N PHE A 23 -4.31 -7.66 8.60
CA PHE A 23 -2.91 -7.69 8.14
C PHE A 23 -2.45 -6.36 7.56
N TRP A 24 -3.30 -5.65 6.82
CA TRP A 24 -2.99 -4.30 6.35
C TRP A 24 -2.90 -3.28 7.50
N THR A 25 -3.79 -3.39 8.49
CA THR A 25 -3.71 -2.59 9.71
C THR A 25 -2.38 -2.82 10.45
N LEU A 26 -1.97 -4.08 10.61
CA LEU A 26 -0.66 -4.41 11.20
C LEU A 26 0.50 -3.86 10.35
N THR A 27 0.38 -3.89 9.03
CA THR A 27 1.37 -3.30 8.11
C THR A 27 1.54 -1.81 8.37
N TYR A 28 0.44 -1.05 8.44
CA TYR A 28 0.48 0.38 8.76
C TYR A 28 1.11 0.67 10.12
N LEU A 29 0.70 -0.07 11.16
CA LEU A 29 1.26 0.09 12.51
C LEU A 29 2.77 -0.18 12.55
N LEU A 30 3.24 -1.20 11.84
CA LEU A 30 4.67 -1.51 11.76
C LEU A 30 5.43 -0.47 10.93
N ILE A 31 4.87 0.06 9.84
CA ILE A 31 5.47 1.17 9.09
C ILE A 31 5.64 2.38 10.00
N LEU A 32 4.60 2.76 10.74
CA LEU A 32 4.64 3.87 11.70
C LEU A 32 5.69 3.61 12.80
N ARG A 33 5.71 2.40 13.37
CA ARG A 33 6.70 2.07 14.40
C ARG A 33 8.13 2.13 13.86
N ARG A 34 8.40 1.44 12.75
CA ARG A 34 9.73 1.32 12.16
C ARG A 34 10.23 2.67 11.68
N GLY A 35 9.36 3.47 11.06
CA GLY A 35 9.68 4.82 10.61
C GLY A 35 10.07 5.73 11.77
N THR A 36 9.36 5.65 12.90
CA THR A 36 9.71 6.40 14.12
C THR A 36 11.04 5.92 14.70
N LYS A 37 11.24 4.61 14.81
CA LYS A 37 12.46 4.03 15.39
C LYS A 37 13.71 4.34 14.55
N ASP A 38 13.59 4.34 13.23
CA ASP A 38 14.68 4.68 12.32
C ASP A 38 14.78 6.18 12.02
N GLN A 39 13.84 7.01 12.49
CA GLN A 39 13.72 8.43 12.13
C GLN A 39 13.73 8.64 10.61
N ILE A 40 12.94 7.84 9.90
CA ILE A 40 12.80 7.84 8.44
C ILE A 40 11.37 7.45 8.05
N TYR A 41 10.94 7.70 6.82
CA TYR A 41 9.65 7.20 6.35
C TYR A 41 9.75 5.73 5.90
N GLY A 42 8.74 4.93 6.22
CA GLY A 42 8.72 3.49 5.90
C GLY A 42 8.01 3.13 4.60
N MET A 43 7.20 4.02 4.03
CA MET A 43 6.46 3.78 2.78
C MET A 43 6.98 4.67 1.63
N PRO A 44 7.19 4.13 0.42
CA PRO A 44 7.54 4.95 -0.74
C PRO A 44 6.53 6.08 -0.99
N VAL A 45 7.00 7.29 -1.31
CA VAL A 45 6.15 8.49 -1.38
C VAL A 45 5.01 8.37 -2.40
N ALA A 46 5.26 7.82 -3.59
CA ALA A 46 4.21 7.67 -4.60
C ALA A 46 3.13 6.67 -4.16
N ALA A 47 3.51 5.62 -3.44
CA ALA A 47 2.56 4.68 -2.84
C ALA A 47 1.74 5.34 -1.71
N LEU A 48 2.38 6.17 -0.88
CA LEU A 48 1.69 6.95 0.14
C LEU A 48 0.68 7.93 -0.45
N CYS A 49 1.05 8.64 -1.52
CA CYS A 49 0.13 9.53 -2.23
C CYS A 49 -1.08 8.78 -2.79
N ALA A 50 -0.86 7.61 -3.39
CA ALA A 50 -1.94 6.78 -3.91
C ALA A 50 -2.84 6.26 -2.78
N ASN A 51 -2.27 5.76 -1.68
CA ASN A 51 -3.03 5.30 -0.52
C ASN A 51 -3.92 6.40 0.07
N LEU A 52 -3.35 7.57 0.39
CA LEU A 52 -4.09 8.73 0.89
C LEU A 52 -5.25 9.10 -0.04
N ALA A 53 -4.97 9.13 -1.34
CA ALA A 53 -5.97 9.41 -2.37
C ALA A 53 -7.10 8.37 -2.37
N TRP A 54 -6.76 7.09 -2.40
CA TRP A 54 -7.71 5.99 -2.44
C TRP A 54 -8.60 6.00 -1.19
N GLU A 55 -7.99 6.03 0.00
CA GLU A 55 -8.74 6.04 1.26
C GLU A 55 -9.66 7.25 1.36
N PHE A 56 -9.18 8.44 0.96
CA PHE A 56 -10.01 9.65 0.99
C PHE A 56 -11.18 9.56 0.00
N ILE A 57 -10.92 9.16 -1.25
CA ILE A 57 -11.95 9.06 -2.29
C ILE A 57 -13.03 8.07 -1.87
N PHE A 58 -12.65 6.87 -1.43
CA PHE A 58 -13.62 5.82 -1.07
C PHE A 58 -14.19 5.96 0.34
N ALA A 59 -13.77 6.97 1.10
CA ALA A 59 -14.38 7.35 2.37
C ALA A 59 -15.35 8.54 2.24
N PHE A 60 -15.12 9.47 1.29
CA PHE A 60 -15.85 10.74 1.22
C PHE A 60 -16.45 11.07 -0.15
N VAL A 61 -15.80 10.71 -1.26
CA VAL A 61 -16.22 11.10 -2.62
C VAL A 61 -17.10 10.02 -3.26
N PHE A 62 -16.62 8.79 -3.28
CA PHE A 62 -17.33 7.59 -3.71
C PHE A 62 -17.43 6.62 -2.51
N PRO A 63 -18.18 7.00 -1.46
CA PRO A 63 -18.07 6.35 -0.18
C PRO A 63 -18.54 4.90 -0.25
N HIS A 64 -17.66 3.97 0.14
CA HIS A 64 -18.01 2.55 0.23
C HIS A 64 -19.23 2.31 1.12
N PRO A 65 -19.98 1.22 0.89
CA PRO A 65 -21.02 0.81 1.83
C PRO A 65 -20.40 0.44 3.20
N TYR A 66 -21.22 0.51 4.25
CA TYR A 66 -20.84 -0.05 5.55
C TYR A 66 -20.70 -1.58 5.44
N PRO A 67 -19.75 -2.20 6.17
CA PRO A 67 -18.84 -1.61 7.16
C PRO A 67 -17.50 -1.09 6.60
N GLN A 68 -17.19 -1.33 5.32
CA GLN A 68 -15.88 -1.00 4.72
C GLN A 68 -15.51 0.49 4.86
N ARG A 69 -16.50 1.39 4.79
CA ARG A 69 -16.29 2.83 5.01
C ARG A 69 -15.58 3.16 6.32
N VAL A 70 -15.90 2.44 7.41
CA VAL A 70 -15.26 2.64 8.72
C VAL A 70 -13.79 2.23 8.67
N VAL A 71 -13.49 1.13 7.98
CA VAL A 71 -12.12 0.68 7.75
C VAL A 71 -11.33 1.75 6.99
N ASN A 72 -11.93 2.36 5.97
CA ASN A 72 -11.27 3.43 5.20
C ASN A 72 -10.96 4.66 6.08
N TYR A 73 -11.84 5.06 7.01
CA TYR A 73 -11.53 6.13 7.96
C TYR A 73 -10.35 5.79 8.88
N ILE A 74 -10.27 4.53 9.34
CA ILE A 74 -9.18 4.06 10.19
C ILE A 74 -7.87 4.05 9.39
N TRP A 75 -7.88 3.49 8.17
CA TRP A 75 -6.71 3.43 7.30
C TRP A 75 -6.22 4.81 6.88
N LEU A 76 -7.12 5.72 6.52
CA LEU A 76 -6.79 7.12 6.26
C LEU A 76 -6.07 7.76 7.46
N THR A 77 -6.50 7.45 8.68
CA THR A 77 -5.84 7.96 9.89
C THR A 77 -4.40 7.46 10.01
N PHE A 78 -4.14 6.19 9.67
CA PHE A 78 -2.78 5.67 9.64
C PHE A 78 -1.94 6.31 8.52
N ASP A 79 -2.51 6.48 7.33
CA ASP A 79 -1.81 7.12 6.21
C ASP A 79 -1.47 8.58 6.52
N LEU A 80 -2.32 9.32 7.24
CA LEU A 80 -1.99 10.66 7.74
C LEU A 80 -0.80 10.62 8.72
N GLY A 81 -0.69 9.58 9.55
CA GLY A 81 0.48 9.34 10.39
C GLY A 81 1.75 9.07 9.57
N ILE A 82 1.65 8.28 8.50
CA ILE A 82 2.77 7.96 7.62
C ILE A 82 3.18 9.20 6.80
N MET A 83 2.21 10.00 6.36
CA MET A 83 2.42 11.31 5.74
C MET A 83 3.22 12.21 6.66
N TRP A 84 2.84 12.30 7.93
CA TRP A 84 3.60 13.08 8.91
C TRP A 84 5.05 12.60 9.03
N GLN A 85 5.30 11.28 9.05
CA GLN A 85 6.67 10.74 9.05
C GLN A 85 7.45 11.12 7.80
N TYR A 86 6.81 11.07 6.63
CA TYR A 86 7.41 11.50 5.38
C TYR A 86 7.76 12.99 5.40
N LEU A 87 6.84 13.86 5.81
CA LEU A 87 7.07 15.30 5.87
C LEU A 87 8.13 15.67 6.92
N LYS A 88 8.19 14.95 8.03
CA LYS A 88 9.16 15.19 9.12
C LYS A 88 10.56 14.66 8.81
N PHE A 89 10.66 13.42 8.32
CA PHE A 89 11.93 12.73 8.15
C PHE A 89 12.43 12.68 6.70
N GLY A 90 11.51 12.68 5.73
CA GLY A 90 11.82 12.49 4.30
C GLY A 90 12.60 13.63 3.66
N LYS A 91 12.54 14.84 4.23
CA LYS A 91 13.33 15.98 3.75
C LYS A 91 14.84 15.69 3.75
N LYS A 92 15.34 14.93 4.73
CA LYS A 92 16.77 14.54 4.82
C LYS A 92 17.19 13.56 3.73
N GLU A 93 16.24 12.85 3.15
CA GLU A 93 16.44 11.88 2.06
C GLU A 93 16.20 12.50 0.67
N PHE A 94 15.82 13.78 0.62
CA PHE A 94 15.62 14.49 -0.63
C PHE A 94 16.98 14.88 -1.25
N PRO A 95 17.16 14.82 -2.58
CA PRO A 95 18.48 15.03 -3.15
C PRO A 95 19.03 16.42 -2.84
N ALA A 96 20.30 16.49 -2.43
CA ALA A 96 20.93 17.70 -1.87
C ALA A 96 20.94 18.92 -2.81
N GLY A 97 20.72 18.72 -4.11
CA GLY A 97 20.64 19.79 -5.11
C GLY A 97 19.29 20.52 -5.17
N PHE A 98 18.27 20.07 -4.44
CA PHE A 98 16.93 20.68 -4.49
C PHE A 98 16.55 21.39 -3.19
N SER A 99 15.83 22.50 -3.34
CA SER A 99 15.38 23.32 -2.22
C SER A 99 14.20 22.70 -1.47
N SER A 100 13.97 23.19 -0.25
CA SER A 100 12.86 22.72 0.60
C SER A 100 11.47 22.88 -0.07
N PRO A 101 11.16 23.99 -0.77
CA PRO A 101 9.89 24.12 -1.47
C PRO A 101 9.66 23.03 -2.53
N VAL A 102 10.71 22.59 -3.23
CA VAL A 102 10.60 21.54 -4.26
C VAL A 102 10.19 20.20 -3.63
N PHE A 103 10.66 19.88 -2.43
CA PHE A 103 10.24 18.68 -1.70
C PHE A 103 8.72 18.67 -1.45
N TYR A 104 8.18 19.77 -0.92
CA TYR A 104 6.75 19.89 -0.62
C TYR A 104 5.91 19.95 -1.90
N LEU A 105 6.39 20.66 -2.93
CA LEU A 105 5.72 20.72 -4.22
C LEU A 105 5.66 19.34 -4.88
N ASN A 106 6.76 18.58 -4.86
CA ASN A 106 6.78 17.21 -5.40
C ASN A 106 5.78 16.30 -4.67
N PHE A 107 5.69 16.41 -3.35
CA PHE A 107 4.69 15.67 -2.58
C PHE A 107 3.25 16.10 -2.93
N LEU A 108 2.99 17.40 -2.99
CA LEU A 108 1.67 17.94 -3.32
C LEU A 108 1.22 17.51 -4.71
N LEU A 109 2.08 17.64 -5.72
CA LEU A 109 1.79 17.18 -7.08
C LEU A 109 1.56 15.67 -7.11
N GLY A 110 2.38 14.89 -6.42
CA GLY A 110 2.18 13.45 -6.29
C GLY A 110 0.81 13.09 -5.71
N LEU A 111 0.38 13.79 -4.65
CA LEU A 111 -0.93 13.60 -4.02
C LEU A 111 -2.07 14.01 -4.96
N VAL A 112 -2.00 15.20 -5.56
CA VAL A 112 -3.03 15.70 -6.47
C VAL A 112 -3.20 14.77 -7.68
N PHE A 113 -2.11 14.41 -8.36
CA PHE A 113 -2.22 13.53 -9.52
C PHE A 113 -2.63 12.11 -9.15
N SER A 114 -2.21 11.58 -8.00
CA SER A 114 -2.72 10.27 -7.53
C SER A 114 -4.23 10.31 -7.30
N SER A 115 -4.74 11.37 -6.66
CA SER A 115 -6.18 11.58 -6.46
C SER A 115 -6.95 11.69 -7.78
N LEU A 116 -6.45 12.49 -8.71
CA LEU A 116 -7.08 12.65 -10.03
C LEU A 116 -7.08 11.34 -10.81
N ILE A 117 -5.96 10.61 -10.83
CA ILE A 117 -5.86 9.31 -11.51
C ILE A 117 -6.84 8.31 -10.90
N ILE A 118 -6.89 8.17 -9.57
CA ILE A 118 -7.81 7.21 -8.92
C ILE A 118 -9.28 7.58 -9.17
N ALA A 119 -9.62 8.87 -9.06
CA ALA A 119 -10.98 9.34 -9.34
C ALA A 119 -11.37 9.08 -10.80
N PHE A 120 -10.50 9.42 -11.76
CA PHE A 120 -10.78 9.25 -13.18
C PHE A 120 -10.75 7.80 -13.63
N ILE A 121 -9.93 6.92 -13.04
CA ILE A 121 -10.04 5.47 -13.24
C ILE A 121 -11.42 4.99 -12.81
N SER A 122 -11.95 5.47 -11.68
CA SER A 122 -13.28 5.07 -11.20
C SER A 122 -14.38 5.48 -12.18
N VAL A 123 -14.28 6.69 -12.75
CA VAL A 123 -15.22 7.17 -13.78
C VAL A 123 -15.07 6.41 -15.10
N GLU A 124 -13.86 6.32 -15.63
CA GLU A 124 -13.56 5.70 -16.93
C GLU A 124 -13.98 4.22 -16.98
N PHE A 125 -13.77 3.49 -15.89
CA PHE A 125 -14.14 2.08 -15.82
C PHE A 125 -15.56 1.82 -15.32
N GLU A 126 -16.30 2.88 -14.96
CA GLU A 126 -17.60 2.83 -14.27
C GLU A 126 -17.56 1.91 -13.04
N GLU A 127 -16.51 2.06 -12.23
CA GLU A 127 -16.18 1.19 -11.11
C GLU A 127 -15.89 2.04 -9.86
N TYR A 128 -16.93 2.28 -9.07
CA TYR A 128 -16.90 3.20 -7.92
C TYR A 128 -16.64 2.51 -6.57
N ILE A 129 -16.27 1.23 -6.57
CA ILE A 129 -15.77 0.52 -5.38
C ILE A 129 -14.23 0.52 -5.36
N GLY A 130 -13.56 0.81 -6.47
CA GLY A 130 -12.12 1.08 -6.50
C GLY A 130 -11.23 -0.17 -6.48
N TYR A 131 -11.72 -1.32 -6.93
CA TYR A 131 -10.94 -2.56 -6.99
C TYR A 131 -9.73 -2.44 -7.92
N TYR A 132 -9.92 -1.91 -9.13
CA TYR A 132 -8.81 -1.75 -10.07
C TYR A 132 -7.79 -0.74 -9.56
N ALA A 133 -8.25 0.38 -8.99
CA ALA A 133 -7.38 1.37 -8.37
C ALA A 133 -6.60 0.76 -7.19
N ALA A 134 -7.26 -0.02 -6.32
CA ALA A 134 -6.64 -0.65 -5.15
C ALA A 134 -5.52 -1.62 -5.54
N PHE A 135 -5.78 -2.52 -6.49
CA PHE A 135 -4.75 -3.48 -6.93
C PHE A 135 -3.67 -2.83 -7.80
N GLY A 136 -4.03 -1.85 -8.64
CA GLY A 136 -3.07 -1.10 -9.44
C GLY A 136 -2.06 -0.34 -8.57
N GLN A 137 -2.53 0.39 -7.56
CA GLN A 137 -1.64 1.09 -6.63
C GLN A 137 -0.84 0.13 -5.74
N ASN A 138 -1.38 -1.04 -5.40
CA ASN A 138 -0.66 -2.03 -4.60
C ASN A 138 0.48 -2.68 -5.40
N LEU A 139 0.29 -2.92 -6.70
CA LEU A 139 1.39 -3.32 -7.59
C LEU A 139 2.48 -2.25 -7.64
N LEU A 140 2.09 -0.99 -7.84
CA LEU A 140 3.01 0.15 -7.78
C LEU A 140 3.78 0.16 -6.45
N MET A 141 3.08 0.01 -5.32
CA MET A 141 3.69 -0.04 -3.98
C MET A 141 4.71 -1.18 -3.86
N SER A 142 4.37 -2.38 -4.33
CA SER A 142 5.24 -3.57 -4.26
C SER A 142 6.56 -3.37 -5.00
N VAL A 143 6.49 -2.79 -6.20
CA VAL A 143 7.68 -2.42 -6.99
C VAL A 143 8.48 -1.32 -6.30
N LEU A 144 7.81 -0.31 -5.75
CA LEU A 144 8.46 0.83 -5.12
C LEU A 144 9.17 0.45 -3.80
N PHE A 145 8.70 -0.54 -3.06
CA PHE A 145 9.41 -1.04 -1.88
C PHE A 145 10.79 -1.63 -2.25
N ILE A 146 10.88 -2.35 -3.38
CA ILE A 146 12.15 -2.85 -3.91
C ILE A 146 13.04 -1.68 -4.34
N ALA A 147 12.50 -0.73 -5.10
CA ALA A 147 13.25 0.45 -5.54
C ALA A 147 13.79 1.27 -4.36
N MET A 148 13.00 1.40 -3.29
CA MET A 148 13.37 2.07 -2.05
C MET A 148 14.50 1.34 -1.31
N LEU A 149 14.46 0.00 -1.26
CA LEU A 149 15.54 -0.82 -0.69
C LEU A 149 16.86 -0.59 -1.44
N PHE A 150 16.84 -0.64 -2.78
CA PHE A 150 18.03 -0.42 -3.59
C PHE A 150 18.55 1.01 -3.49
N LYS A 151 17.66 2.01 -3.57
CA LYS A 151 18.04 3.43 -3.47
C LYS A 151 18.68 3.77 -2.12
N ARG A 152 18.14 3.25 -1.02
CA ARG A 152 18.70 3.49 0.32
C ARG A 152 20.00 2.75 0.54
N ASN A 153 20.17 1.61 -0.13
CA ASN A 153 21.25 0.67 0.14
C ASN A 153 21.36 0.35 1.65
N ASN A 154 20.23 0.32 2.35
CA ASN A 154 20.12 -0.08 3.75
C ASN A 154 18.68 -0.47 4.09
N VAL A 155 18.47 -1.07 5.26
CA VAL A 155 17.16 -1.58 5.71
C VAL A 155 16.33 -0.60 6.55
N ARG A 156 16.74 0.69 6.65
CA ARG A 156 16.03 1.67 7.47
C ARG A 156 14.63 1.92 6.93
N GLY A 157 13.66 2.04 7.84
CA GLY A 157 12.24 2.19 7.53
C GLY A 157 11.56 0.90 7.09
N GLN A 158 12.28 -0.22 6.96
CA GLN A 158 11.77 -1.50 6.46
C GLN A 158 11.96 -2.61 7.50
N SER A 159 11.08 -3.60 7.46
CA SER A 159 11.14 -4.81 8.26
C SER A 159 10.51 -6.00 7.53
N VAL A 160 10.94 -7.21 7.87
CA VAL A 160 10.35 -8.44 7.32
C VAL A 160 8.86 -8.56 7.69
N TYR A 161 8.48 -8.08 8.87
CA TYR A 161 7.08 -8.08 9.30
C TYR A 161 6.19 -7.16 8.45
N ILE A 162 6.69 -5.99 8.03
CA ILE A 162 5.97 -5.12 7.08
C ILE A 162 5.77 -5.86 5.76
N ALA A 163 6.82 -6.48 5.22
CA ALA A 163 6.75 -7.23 3.97
C ALA A 163 5.75 -8.41 4.05
N LEU A 164 5.83 -9.20 5.14
CA LEU A 164 4.97 -10.36 5.33
C LEU A 164 3.50 -9.99 5.52
N PHE A 165 3.19 -9.05 6.41
CA PHE A 165 1.79 -8.69 6.65
C PHE A 165 1.18 -7.96 5.45
N LYS A 166 1.93 -7.13 4.73
CA LYS A 166 1.46 -6.54 3.46
C LYS A 166 1.07 -7.64 2.47
N MET A 167 1.97 -8.61 2.29
CA MET A 167 1.77 -9.72 1.36
C MET A 167 0.58 -10.58 1.77
N LEU A 168 0.48 -10.98 3.05
CA LEU A 168 -0.63 -11.78 3.56
C LEU A 168 -1.97 -11.05 3.43
N GLY A 169 -2.02 -9.76 3.78
CA GLY A 169 -3.23 -8.96 3.60
C GLY A 169 -3.67 -8.91 2.14
N THR A 170 -2.72 -8.71 1.23
CA THR A 170 -3.00 -8.69 -0.21
C THR A 170 -3.43 -10.06 -0.74
N ILE A 171 -2.83 -11.16 -0.30
CA ILE A 171 -3.23 -12.52 -0.70
C ILE A 171 -4.70 -12.76 -0.34
N LEU A 172 -5.12 -12.42 0.88
CA LEU A 172 -6.51 -12.60 1.31
C LEU A 172 -7.49 -11.73 0.49
N ALA A 173 -7.12 -10.48 0.21
CA ALA A 173 -7.89 -9.63 -0.70
C ALA A 173 -7.96 -10.24 -2.12
N SER A 174 -6.84 -10.67 -2.69
CA SER A 174 -6.76 -11.29 -4.01
C SER A 174 -7.61 -12.55 -4.12
N ILE A 175 -7.60 -13.43 -3.11
CA ILE A 175 -8.47 -14.61 -3.07
C ILE A 175 -9.93 -14.17 -3.08
N THR A 176 -10.31 -13.23 -2.21
CA THR A 176 -11.69 -12.74 -2.12
C THR A 176 -12.18 -12.20 -3.46
N PHE A 177 -11.40 -11.32 -4.09
CA PHE A 177 -11.81 -10.68 -5.33
C PHE A 177 -11.66 -11.58 -6.56
N TYR A 178 -10.80 -12.61 -6.52
CA TYR A 178 -10.82 -13.68 -7.51
C TYR A 178 -12.12 -14.49 -7.43
N LEU A 179 -12.60 -14.80 -6.22
CA LEU A 179 -13.87 -15.52 -6.04
C LEU A 179 -15.06 -14.70 -6.57
N TYR A 180 -15.07 -13.38 -6.34
CA TYR A 180 -16.11 -12.50 -6.88
C TYR A 180 -15.98 -12.30 -8.40
N PHE A 181 -14.77 -12.13 -8.93
CA PHE A 181 -14.51 -11.73 -10.31
C PHE A 181 -13.55 -12.69 -11.05
N PRO A 182 -13.88 -13.99 -11.16
CA PRO A 182 -12.95 -15.00 -11.70
C PRO A 182 -12.62 -14.79 -13.18
N LYS A 183 -13.44 -14.00 -13.89
CA LYS A 183 -13.27 -13.67 -15.31
C LYS A 183 -12.54 -12.35 -15.57
N SER A 184 -12.07 -11.65 -14.53
CA SER A 184 -11.29 -10.42 -14.70
C SER A 184 -9.80 -10.75 -14.90
N TYR A 185 -9.36 -10.81 -16.16
CA TYR A 185 -7.96 -11.11 -16.50
C TYR A 185 -6.98 -10.06 -15.99
N LEU A 186 -7.38 -8.78 -15.98
CA LEU A 186 -6.55 -7.70 -15.45
C LEU A 186 -6.33 -7.88 -13.94
N LEU A 187 -7.38 -8.18 -13.18
CA LEU A 187 -7.26 -8.45 -11.75
C LEU A 187 -6.36 -9.67 -11.50
N LEU A 188 -6.56 -10.75 -12.25
CA LEU A 188 -5.72 -11.94 -12.15
C LEU A 188 -4.23 -11.64 -12.38
N LEU A 189 -3.93 -10.86 -13.43
CA LEU A 189 -2.56 -10.40 -13.71
C LEU A 189 -2.00 -9.57 -12.55
N LEU A 190 -2.77 -8.63 -12.01
CA LEU A 190 -2.36 -7.80 -10.88
C LEU A 190 -2.05 -8.66 -9.64
N TYR A 191 -2.86 -9.67 -9.33
CA TYR A 191 -2.64 -10.55 -8.18
C TYR A 191 -1.31 -11.29 -8.28
N PHE A 192 -1.04 -11.91 -9.44
CA PHE A 192 0.21 -12.64 -9.67
C PHE A 192 1.41 -11.70 -9.67
N ALA A 193 1.29 -10.52 -10.28
CA ALA A 193 2.36 -9.53 -10.31
C ALA A 193 2.70 -9.04 -8.90
N ILE A 194 1.68 -8.66 -8.10
CA ILE A 194 1.88 -8.21 -6.72
C ILE A 194 2.56 -9.30 -5.89
N PHE A 195 2.03 -10.53 -5.93
CA PHE A 195 2.59 -11.65 -5.17
C PHE A 195 4.05 -11.93 -5.55
N SER A 196 4.37 -11.87 -6.85
CA SER A 196 5.74 -12.06 -7.34
C SER A 196 6.69 -10.98 -6.81
N TYR A 197 6.29 -9.70 -6.90
CA TYR A 197 7.10 -8.60 -6.38
C TYR A 197 7.21 -8.61 -4.86
N ASP A 198 6.17 -9.00 -4.13
CA ASP A 198 6.22 -9.13 -2.67
C ASP A 198 7.19 -10.24 -2.22
N ILE A 199 7.23 -11.38 -2.93
CA ILE A 199 8.24 -12.43 -2.68
C ILE A 199 9.65 -11.91 -2.96
N ILE A 200 9.84 -11.25 -4.11
CA ILE A 200 11.14 -10.69 -4.48
C ILE A 200 11.61 -9.69 -3.42
N TYR A 201 10.72 -8.77 -3.01
CA TYR A 201 10.99 -7.79 -1.96
C TYR A 201 11.37 -8.46 -0.64
N LEU A 202 10.58 -9.44 -0.19
CA LEU A 202 10.83 -10.17 1.05
C LEU A 202 12.21 -10.88 1.02
N PHE A 203 12.55 -11.53 -0.09
CA PHE A 203 13.83 -12.21 -0.26
C PHE A 203 15.01 -11.22 -0.24
N LEU A 204 14.93 -10.14 -1.01
CA LEU A 204 15.96 -9.11 -1.06
C LEU A 204 16.16 -8.45 0.30
N LEU A 205 15.06 -8.09 0.98
CA LEU A 205 15.11 -7.48 2.30
C LEU A 205 15.73 -8.42 3.34
N ARG A 206 15.35 -9.71 3.34
CA ARG A 206 15.93 -10.72 4.24
C ARG A 206 17.43 -10.86 4.04
N ASN A 207 17.89 -10.89 2.79
CA ASN A 207 19.31 -11.01 2.47
C ASN A 207 20.07 -9.75 2.90
N ARG A 208 19.50 -8.56 2.67
CA ARG A 208 20.11 -7.30 3.11
C ARG A 208 20.20 -7.21 4.64
N LEU A 209 19.16 -7.63 5.36
CA LEU A 209 19.18 -7.68 6.82
C LEU A 209 20.31 -8.56 7.36
N LYS A 210 20.50 -9.75 6.77
CA LYS A 210 21.60 -10.65 7.15
C LYS A 210 22.96 -10.03 6.83
N ALA A 211 23.10 -9.39 5.67
CA ALA A 211 24.35 -8.72 5.28
C ALA A 211 24.73 -7.57 6.23
N GLU A 212 23.74 -6.89 6.81
CA GLU A 212 23.94 -5.84 7.82
C GLU A 212 24.04 -6.39 9.27
N GLY A 213 24.08 -7.71 9.45
CA GLY A 213 24.23 -8.35 10.76
C GLY A 213 22.96 -8.36 11.62
N PHE A 214 21.80 -7.98 11.07
CA PHE A 214 20.53 -8.05 11.78
C PHE A 214 19.93 -9.45 11.72
N GLN A 215 19.37 -9.92 12.83
CA GLN A 215 18.45 -11.06 12.79
C GLN A 215 17.11 -10.62 12.20
N PRO A 216 16.65 -11.19 11.06
CA PRO A 216 15.48 -10.68 10.35
C PRO A 216 14.19 -10.63 11.19
N TRP A 217 14.05 -11.57 12.14
CA TRP A 217 12.88 -11.74 12.99
C TRP A 217 12.92 -10.91 14.27
N GLN A 218 14.05 -10.30 14.61
CA GLN A 218 14.14 -9.43 15.79
C GLN A 218 13.86 -7.96 15.44
N ARG A 219 13.80 -7.63 14.15
CA ARG A 219 13.54 -6.29 13.64
C ARG A 219 12.07 -6.14 13.27
N TRP A 220 11.26 -5.76 14.26
CA TRP A 220 9.88 -5.30 14.09
C TRP A 220 9.76 -3.78 14.18
#